data_AF-A0A350LX26-F1
#
_entry.id   AF-A0A350LX26-F1
#
_cell.length_a   1.000
_cell.length_b   1.000
_cell.length_c   1.000
_cell.angle_alpha   90.00
_cell.angle_beta   90.00
_cell.angle_gamma   90.00
#
_symmetry.space_group_name_H-M   'P 1'
#
loop_
_entity.id
_entity.type
_entity.pdbx_description
1 polymer ?
#
loop_
_entity_poly.entity_id
_entity_poly.type
_entity_poly.pdbx_seq_one_letter_code
_entity_poly.pdbx_strand_id
1 'polypeptide(L)'
;AARGLSGEVACYDPGENVHEGGILRRTTVPARLSAAQRADAALLAGRILNALDYVGVMGVELFVTPEALLVNEIAPRVHNSGHWTQAGCAIDQFEQHIR
;
A
#
# COMPACT_ATOMS: atom_id res chain seq x y z
N ALA A 1 2.56 -2.41 -0.47
CA ALA A 1 2.89 -3.50 -1.40
C ALA A 1 4.18 -4.18 -0.94
N ALA A 2 4.49 -5.37 -1.45
CA ALA A 2 5.71 -6.10 -1.15
C ALA A 2 6.37 -6.60 -2.44
N ARG A 3 7.70 -6.68 -2.45
CA ARG A 3 8.45 -7.35 -3.51
C ARG A 3 9.47 -8.31 -2.88
N GLY A 4 9.50 -9.55 -3.34
CA GLY A 4 10.43 -10.55 -2.81
C GLY A 4 11.77 -10.55 -3.53
N LEU A 5 12.68 -11.41 -3.06
CA LEU A 5 14.03 -11.56 -3.63
C LEU A 5 14.02 -12.06 -5.08
N SER A 6 13.01 -12.83 -5.49
CA SER A 6 12.82 -13.24 -6.89
C SER A 6 12.11 -12.20 -7.75
N GLY A 7 11.79 -11.03 -7.19
CA GLY A 7 11.19 -9.90 -7.91
C GLY A 7 9.68 -9.98 -8.08
N GLU A 8 9.03 -11.01 -7.55
CA GLU A 8 7.58 -11.12 -7.48
C GLU A 8 7.01 -9.99 -6.62
N VAL A 9 5.89 -9.40 -7.07
CA VAL A 9 5.23 -8.30 -6.39
C VAL A 9 3.86 -8.75 -5.91
N ALA A 10 3.55 -8.46 -4.65
CA ALA A 10 2.23 -8.65 -4.06
C ALA A 10 1.70 -7.32 -3.51
N CYS A 11 0.40 -7.08 -3.70
CA CYS A 11 -0.27 -5.87 -3.20
C CYS A 11 -1.43 -6.24 -2.28
N TYR A 12 -1.56 -5.50 -1.19
CA TYR A 12 -2.77 -5.48 -0.37
C TYR A 12 -3.81 -4.56 -0.99
N ASP A 13 -5.07 -4.75 -0.62
CA ASP A 13 -6.12 -3.79 -0.98
C ASP A 13 -5.80 -2.39 -0.43
N PRO A 14 -5.99 -1.31 -1.21
CA PRO A 14 -5.79 0.04 -0.72
C PRO A 14 -6.79 0.37 0.38
N GLY A 15 -6.29 0.94 1.49
CA GLY A 15 -7.12 1.50 2.55
C GLY A 15 -7.35 3.00 2.38
N GLU A 16 -8.54 3.47 2.77
CA GLU A 16 -8.84 4.90 2.85
C GLU A 16 -8.34 5.44 4.19
N ASN A 17 -7.37 6.35 4.15
CA ASN A 17 -6.73 6.91 5.33
C ASN A 17 -7.33 8.28 5.68
N VAL A 18 -7.77 8.44 6.93
CA VAL A 18 -8.17 9.73 7.51
C VAL A 18 -7.09 10.18 8.47
N HIS A 19 -6.51 11.36 8.20
CA HIS A 19 -5.50 12.00 9.02
C HIS A 19 -6.11 13.19 9.78
N GLU A 20 -5.78 13.32 11.07
CA GLU A 20 -6.21 14.41 11.94
C GLU A 20 -4.98 14.94 12.70
N GLY A 21 -4.74 16.24 12.68
CA GLY A 21 -3.56 16.84 13.33
C GLY A 21 -2.21 16.33 12.78
N GLY A 22 -2.17 15.89 11.52
CA GLY A 22 -0.97 15.32 10.90
C GLY A 22 -0.68 13.87 11.31
N ILE A 23 -1.62 13.18 11.96
CA ILE A 23 -1.47 11.80 12.43
C ILE A 23 -2.56 10.94 11.81
N LEU A 24 -2.22 9.72 11.38
CA LEU A 24 -3.20 8.75 10.91
C LEU A 24 -4.17 8.41 12.03
N ARG A 25 -5.46 8.67 11.81
CA ARG A 25 -6.52 8.41 12.78
C ARG A 25 -7.28 7.12 12.50
N ARG A 26 -7.52 6.82 11.22
CA ARG A 26 -8.28 5.65 10.79
C ARG A 26 -7.84 5.22 9.39
N THR A 27 -7.77 3.91 9.19
CA THR A 27 -7.76 3.29 7.87
C THR A 27 -9.04 2.47 7.71
N THR A 28 -9.74 2.62 6.58
CA THR A 28 -10.95 1.85 6.26
C THR A 28 -10.74 1.02 4.99
N VAL A 29 -11.12 -0.26 5.06
CA VAL A 29 -11.04 -1.22 3.95
C VAL A 29 -12.40 -1.91 3.81
N PRO A 30 -12.97 -2.01 2.59
CA PRO A 30 -12.44 -1.51 1.33
C PRO A 30 -12.48 0.03 1.24
N ALA A 31 -11.47 0.63 0.60
CA ALA A 31 -11.50 2.05 0.26
C ALA A 31 -12.58 2.37 -0.78
N ARG A 32 -13.09 3.61 -0.77
CA ARG A 32 -14.04 4.12 -1.77
C ARG A 32 -13.34 4.43 -3.10
N LEU A 33 -12.99 3.35 -3.81
CA LEU A 33 -12.32 3.39 -5.11
C LEU A 33 -13.15 2.63 -6.15
N SER A 34 -13.01 2.99 -7.42
CA SER A 34 -13.44 2.13 -8.53
C SER A 34 -12.54 0.90 -8.64
N ALA A 35 -12.99 -0.12 -9.38
CA ALA A 35 -12.16 -1.30 -9.64
C ALA A 35 -10.88 -0.94 -10.42
N ALA A 36 -10.98 0.01 -11.37
CA ALA A 36 -9.84 0.51 -12.13
C ALA A 36 -8.84 1.22 -11.21
N GLN A 37 -9.30 2.13 -10.34
CA GLN A 37 -8.42 2.84 -9.39
C GLN A 37 -7.69 1.88 -8.44
N ARG A 38 -8.34 0.80 -7.99
CA ARG A 38 -7.67 -0.24 -7.17
C ARG A 38 -6.56 -0.93 -7.95
N ALA A 39 -6.82 -1.32 -9.19
CA ALA A 39 -5.81 -1.95 -10.04
C ALA A 39 -4.65 -0.99 -10.34
N ASP A 40 -4.95 0.27 -10.67
CA ASP A 40 -3.94 1.30 -10.95
C ASP A 40 -3.07 1.59 -9.73
N ALA A 41 -3.65 1.64 -8.52
CA ALA A 41 -2.88 1.81 -7.28
C ALA A 41 -1.88 0.66 -7.05
N ALA A 42 -2.30 -0.59 -7.29
CA ALA A 42 -1.44 -1.76 -7.17
C ALA A 42 -0.32 -1.75 -8.24
N LEU A 43 -0.65 -1.42 -9.50
CA LEU A 43 0.33 -1.30 -10.58
C LEU A 43 1.33 -0.18 -10.32
N LEU A 44 0.87 0.97 -9.82
CA LEU A 44 1.72 2.09 -9.47
C LEU A 44 2.70 1.70 -8.35
N ALA A 45 2.21 1.09 -7.27
CA ALA A 45 3.07 0.59 -6.20
C ALA A 45 4.11 -0.41 -6.76
N GLY A 46 3.68 -1.41 -7.55
CA GLY A 46 4.60 -2.37 -8.16
C GLY A 46 5.67 -1.73 -9.05
N ARG A 47 5.33 -0.68 -9.81
CA ARG A 47 6.30 0.09 -10.60
C ARG A 47 7.35 0.77 -9.72
N ILE A 48 6.96 1.33 -8.58
CA ILE A 48 7.89 1.93 -7.61
C ILE A 48 8.84 0.87 -7.06
N LEU A 49 8.31 -0.26 -6.57
CA LEU A 49 9.14 -1.32 -6.00
C LEU A 49 10.14 -1.87 -7.03
N ASN A 50 9.71 -2.08 -8.28
CA ASN A 50 10.59 -2.56 -9.34
C ASN A 50 11.64 -1.52 -9.75
N ALA A 51 11.28 -0.24 -9.87
CA ALA A 51 12.22 0.81 -10.24
C ALA A 51 13.32 1.03 -9.19
N LEU A 52 13.02 0.74 -7.92
CA LEU A 52 13.97 0.84 -6.81
C LEU A 52 14.69 -0.48 -6.50
N ASP A 53 14.39 -1.56 -7.25
CA ASP A 53 14.81 -2.93 -6.93
C ASP A 53 14.60 -3.29 -5.44
N TYR A 54 13.48 -2.82 -4.88
CA TYR A 54 13.21 -2.93 -3.44
C TYR A 54 12.85 -4.37 -3.06
N VAL A 55 13.25 -4.79 -1.86
CA VAL A 55 12.92 -6.08 -1.26
C VAL A 55 12.23 -5.86 0.08
N GLY A 56 11.12 -6.56 0.30
CA GLY A 56 10.24 -6.43 1.46
C GLY A 56 9.03 -5.54 1.19
N VAL A 57 8.33 -5.20 2.28
CA VAL A 57 7.15 -4.32 2.27
C VAL A 57 7.52 -2.83 2.19
N MET A 58 6.77 -2.11 1.36
CA MET A 58 6.77 -0.64 1.24
C MET A 58 5.34 -0.08 1.33
N GLY A 59 5.16 0.93 2.18
CA GLY A 59 4.00 1.80 2.18
C GLY A 59 4.08 2.81 1.02
N VAL A 60 3.01 2.95 0.26
CA VAL A 60 2.88 3.94 -0.81
C VAL A 60 1.58 4.69 -0.56
N GLU A 61 1.67 5.95 -0.17
CA GLU A 61 0.49 6.78 0.06
C GLU A 61 0.10 7.54 -1.20
N LEU A 62 -1.20 7.55 -1.48
CA LEU A 62 -1.76 8.12 -2.69
C LEU A 62 -2.81 9.17 -2.34
N PHE A 63 -2.82 10.27 -3.11
CA PHE A 63 -4.01 11.10 -3.25
C PHE A 63 -4.82 10.63 -4.45
N VAL A 64 -6.14 10.58 -4.27
CA VAL A 64 -7.10 10.30 -5.34
C VAL A 64 -7.70 11.63 -5.78
N THR A 65 -7.48 12.02 -7.03
CA THR A 65 -8.10 13.20 -7.64
C THR A 65 -9.11 12.78 -8.72
N PRO A 66 -9.93 13.71 -9.25
CA PRO A 66 -10.80 13.40 -10.39
C PRO A 66 -10.03 12.96 -11.64
N GLU A 67 -8.78 13.38 -11.80
CA GLU A 67 -7.95 13.13 -12.98
C GLU A 67 -7.03 11.92 -12.82
N ALA A 68 -6.47 11.69 -11.62
CA ALA A 68 -5.40 10.72 -11.44
C ALA A 68 -5.20 10.24 -9.98
N LEU A 69 -4.34 9.23 -9.83
CA LEU A 69 -3.68 8.89 -8.57
C LEU A 69 -2.34 9.60 -8.51
N LEU A 70 -2.08 10.32 -7.42
CA LEU A 70 -0.82 11.02 -7.18
C LEU A 70 -0.09 10.39 -6.00
N VAL A 71 1.21 10.14 -6.14
CA VAL A 71 2.05 9.67 -5.02
C VAL A 71 2.30 10.82 -4.08
N ASN A 72 1.89 10.67 -2.82
CA ASN A 72 2.21 11.60 -1.75
C ASN A 72 3.58 11.27 -1.15
N GLU A 73 3.72 10.06 -0.61
CA GLU A 73 4.93 9.60 0.05
C GLU A 73 5.16 8.10 -0.15
N ILE A 74 6.39 7.66 0.11
CA ILE A 74 6.77 6.25 0.21
C ILE A 74 7.48 5.99 1.53
N ALA A 75 7.20 4.85 2.15
CA ALA A 75 7.84 4.38 3.37
C ALA A 75 8.45 2.99 3.12
N PRO A 76 9.80 2.85 3.03
CA PRO A 76 10.47 1.57 2.81
C PRO A 76 10.49 0.74 4.11
N ARG A 77 9.31 0.36 4.57
CA ARG A 77 9.03 -0.50 5.73
C ARG A 77 7.55 -0.87 5.76
N VAL A 78 7.19 -1.74 6.69
CA VAL A 78 5.79 -1.87 7.15
C VAL A 78 5.24 -0.52 7.62
N HIS A 79 3.94 -0.30 7.43
CA HIS A 79 3.31 1.00 7.60
C HIS A 79 2.08 0.96 8.51
N ASN A 80 1.80 2.07 9.20
CA ASN A 80 0.69 2.16 10.15
C ASN A 80 -0.67 1.89 9.48
N SER A 81 -0.87 2.45 8.28
CA SER A 81 -2.07 2.21 7.47
C SER A 81 -2.22 0.76 6.97
N GLY A 82 -1.21 -0.10 7.14
CA GLY A 82 -1.29 -1.52 6.85
C GLY A 82 -1.65 -2.40 8.04
N HIS A 83 -1.78 -1.88 9.28
CA HIS A 83 -1.96 -2.74 10.47
C HIS A 83 -3.24 -3.57 10.44
N TRP A 84 -4.25 -3.14 9.67
CA TRP A 84 -5.48 -3.91 9.47
C TRP A 84 -5.22 -5.32 8.90
N THR A 85 -4.11 -5.54 8.18
CA THR A 85 -3.78 -6.86 7.60
C THR A 85 -3.59 -7.94 8.67
N GLN A 86 -3.27 -7.56 9.92
CA GLN A 86 -3.11 -8.50 11.04
C GLN A 86 -4.37 -9.30 11.35
N ALA A 87 -5.55 -8.74 11.06
CA ALA A 87 -6.84 -9.39 11.27
C ALA A 87 -7.68 -9.50 9.99
N GLY A 88 -7.32 -8.78 8.94
CA GLY A 88 -8.08 -8.71 7.68
C GLY A 88 -7.45 -9.45 6.50
N CYS A 89 -6.27 -10.05 6.66
CA CYS A 89 -5.60 -10.80 5.61
C CYS A 89 -5.15 -12.16 6.10
N ALA A 90 -4.99 -13.11 5.16
CA ALA A 90 -4.37 -14.39 5.47
C ALA A 90 -2.91 -14.22 5.90
N ILE A 91 -2.19 -13.26 5.30
CA ILE A 91 -0.80 -12.94 5.58
C ILE A 91 -0.71 -11.45 5.91
N ASP A 92 -0.28 -11.12 7.12
CA ASP A 92 -0.13 -9.72 7.49
C ASP A 92 1.15 -9.09 6.91
N GLN A 93 1.22 -7.75 6.88
CA GLN A 93 2.36 -7.04 6.32
C GLN A 93 3.69 -7.30 7.04
N PHE A 94 3.66 -7.68 8.31
CA PHE A 94 4.87 -7.98 9.08
C PHE A 94 5.43 -9.33 8.66
N GLU A 95 4.56 -10.34 8.59
CA GLU A 95 4.94 -11.66 8.06
C GLU A 95 5.39 -11.54 6.60
N GLN A 96 4.64 -10.81 5.77
CA GLN A 96 4.98 -10.60 4.36
C GLN A 96 6.30 -9.84 4.16
N HIS A 97 6.73 -9.02 5.12
CA HIS A 97 8.01 -8.33 5.06
C HIS A 97 9.19 -9.25 5.37
N ILE A 98 8.98 -10.31 6.16
CA ILE A 98 10.01 -11.28 6.55
C ILE A 98 10.19 -12.39 5.51
N ARG A 99 9.12 -12.75 4.79
CA ARG A 99 9.14 -13.72 3.68
C ARG A 99 9.96 -13.23 2.50
#